data_AF-Q6NHD3-F1
#
_entry.id   AF-Q6NHD3-F1
#
_cell.length_a   1.000
_cell.length_b   1.000
_cell.length_c   1.000
_cell.angle_alpha   90.00
_cell.angle_beta   90.00
_cell.angle_gamma   90.00
#
_symmetry.space_group_name_H-M   'P 1'
#
loop_
_entity.id
_entity.type
_entity.pdbx_description
1 polymer ?
#
loop_
_entity_poly.entity_id
_entity_poly.type
_entity_poly.pdbx_seq_one_letter_code
_entity_poly.pdbx_strand_id
1 'polypeptide(L)'
;MSIGVVLAKITAEFPDVTVSKIRYLESEGLITPQRTSTGYRRFTQDDVERLRYILVTQRDNYLPLKVIREQLEAMDSGAVTPISRGSDNAPLISPESFRTSVVTRLSDSDVAARAQVSESEVSELAEAGLIRPDSSGFFTADDVQVVSVAVQLKEFGFDVRHLKSLRNLASRHADLISRATTPVARSQSESARQRAEEMSQQLSALVVSLNATMLRSMLRDELNR
;
A
#
# COMPACT_ATOMS: atom_id res chain seq x y z
N MET A 1 -21.91 29.52 8.58
CA MET A 1 -22.09 28.78 9.85
C MET A 1 -20.80 28.85 10.65
N SER A 2 -20.84 28.81 11.99
CA SER A 2 -19.64 28.72 12.83
C SER A 2 -19.17 27.27 12.95
N ILE A 3 -17.91 27.05 13.34
CA ILE A 3 -17.34 25.69 13.48
C ILE A 3 -18.10 24.82 14.47
N GLY A 4 -18.66 25.40 15.54
CA GLY A 4 -19.46 24.67 16.52
C GLY A 4 -20.80 24.18 15.96
N VAL A 5 -21.44 24.98 15.11
CA VAL A 5 -22.68 24.58 14.42
C VAL A 5 -22.41 23.49 13.38
N VAL A 6 -21.26 23.54 12.70
CA VAL A 6 -20.82 22.48 11.78
C VAL A 6 -20.56 21.17 12.53
N LEU A 7 -19.84 21.24 13.65
CA LEU A 7 -19.56 20.07 14.48
C LEU A 7 -20.85 19.38 14.91
N ALA A 8 -21.83 20.13 15.45
CA ALA A 8 -23.10 19.57 15.89
C ALA A 8 -23.86 18.82 14.77
N LYS A 9 -23.76 19.28 13.52
CA LYS A 9 -24.35 18.59 12.36
C LYS A 9 -23.62 17.31 11.98
N ILE A 10 -22.29 17.29 12.07
CA ILE A 10 -21.46 16.15 11.66
C ILE A 10 -21.41 15.07 12.75
N THR A 11 -21.42 15.45 14.03
CA THR A 11 -21.34 14.52 15.17
C THR A 11 -22.51 13.53 15.21
N ALA A 12 -23.67 13.86 14.62
CA ALA A 12 -24.80 12.93 14.50
C ALA A 12 -24.48 11.70 13.64
N GLU A 13 -23.60 11.84 12.64
CA GLU A 13 -23.18 10.76 11.73
C GLU A 13 -21.75 10.25 12.05
N PHE A 14 -20.91 11.10 12.66
CA PHE A 14 -19.51 10.82 12.98
C PHE A 14 -19.19 11.27 14.42
N PRO A 15 -19.44 10.42 15.43
CA PRO A 15 -19.31 10.80 16.84
C PRO A 15 -17.87 11.12 17.26
N ASP A 16 -16.87 10.57 16.57
CA ASP A 16 -15.44 10.75 16.88
C ASP A 16 -14.84 12.05 16.32
N VAL A 17 -15.62 12.84 15.58
CA VAL A 17 -15.12 14.09 14.99
C VAL A 17 -15.02 15.18 16.04
N THR A 18 -13.89 15.86 16.07
CA THR A 18 -13.61 16.98 16.97
C THR A 18 -13.34 18.27 16.21
N VAL A 19 -13.42 19.42 16.89
CA VAL A 19 -13.00 20.72 16.35
C VAL A 19 -11.56 20.68 15.84
N SER A 20 -10.67 19.96 16.55
CA SER A 20 -9.27 19.79 16.16
C SER A 20 -9.12 19.06 14.83
N LYS A 21 -9.93 18.01 14.59
CA LYS A 21 -9.93 17.28 13.31
C LYS A 21 -10.38 18.17 12.16
N ILE A 22 -11.43 18.98 12.34
CA ILE A 22 -11.91 19.91 11.30
C ILE A 22 -10.83 20.96 10.97
N ARG A 23 -10.17 21.52 11.99
CA ARG A 23 -9.06 22.48 11.79
C ARG A 23 -7.85 21.85 11.11
N TYR A 24 -7.57 20.57 11.41
CA TYR A 24 -6.50 19.84 10.76
C TYR A 24 -6.78 19.61 9.26
N LEU A 25 -8.02 19.25 8.91
CA LEU A 25 -8.43 19.14 7.50
C LEU A 25 -8.37 20.48 6.76
N GLU A 26 -8.67 21.58 7.43
CA GLU A 26 -8.49 22.94 6.91
C GLU A 26 -7.01 23.28 6.69
N SER A 27 -6.11 22.98 7.64
CA SER A 27 -4.67 23.26 7.49
C SER A 27 -4.03 22.44 6.38
N GLU A 28 -4.53 21.24 6.14
CA GLU A 28 -4.14 20.39 5.00
C GLU A 28 -4.80 20.85 3.68
N GLY A 29 -5.62 21.90 3.68
CA GLY A 29 -6.21 22.49 2.48
C GLY A 29 -7.33 21.65 1.86
N LEU A 30 -7.92 20.70 2.58
CA LEU A 30 -9.06 19.91 2.06
C LEU A 30 -10.37 20.69 2.10
N ILE A 31 -10.45 21.70 2.96
CA ILE A 31 -11.58 22.63 3.08
C ILE A 31 -11.07 24.06 3.17
N THR A 32 -11.79 24.99 2.56
CA THR A 32 -11.40 26.41 2.47
C THR A 32 -12.56 27.32 2.87
N PRO A 33 -12.94 27.33 4.17
CA PRO A 33 -14.04 28.14 4.66
C PRO A 33 -13.74 29.63 4.49
N GLN A 34 -14.76 30.39 4.11
CA GLN A 34 -14.63 31.84 3.93
C GLN A 34 -14.30 32.54 5.25
N ARG A 35 -13.57 33.65 5.18
CA ARG A 35 -13.36 34.53 6.33
C ARG A 35 -14.33 35.71 6.30
N THR A 36 -14.93 35.99 7.44
CA THR A 36 -15.70 37.22 7.64
C THR A 36 -14.78 38.43 7.73
N SER A 37 -15.31 39.64 7.52
CA SER A 37 -14.58 40.91 7.68
C SER A 37 -13.96 41.09 9.06
N THR A 38 -14.47 40.38 10.07
CA THR A 38 -13.97 40.32 11.45
C THR A 38 -12.97 39.18 11.70
N GLY A 39 -12.59 38.41 10.67
CA GLY A 39 -11.55 37.38 10.74
C GLY A 39 -12.03 35.98 11.17
N TYR A 40 -13.30 35.79 11.50
CA TYR A 40 -13.84 34.48 11.88
C TYR A 40 -14.13 33.61 10.65
N ARG A 41 -13.92 32.29 10.81
CA ARG A 41 -14.26 31.25 9.82
C ARG A 41 -15.77 31.12 9.67
N ARG A 42 -16.25 31.17 8.44
CA ARG A 42 -17.64 30.99 8.06
C ARG A 42 -17.73 29.84 7.07
N PHE A 43 -18.23 28.72 7.55
CA PHE A 43 -18.47 27.53 6.75
C PHE A 43 -19.78 27.67 5.98
N THR A 44 -19.76 27.31 4.70
CA THR A 44 -20.95 27.19 3.83
C THR A 44 -21.58 25.81 4.00
N GLN A 45 -22.71 25.57 3.33
CA GLN A 45 -23.33 24.25 3.32
C GLN A 45 -22.46 23.26 2.53
N ASP A 46 -21.85 23.71 1.43
CA ASP A 46 -20.92 22.93 0.60
C ASP A 46 -19.69 22.46 1.41
N ASP A 47 -19.16 23.31 2.31
CA ASP A 47 -18.06 22.92 3.21
C ASP A 47 -18.45 21.74 4.12
N VAL A 48 -19.71 21.68 4.55
CA VAL A 48 -20.23 20.60 5.41
C VAL A 48 -20.38 19.30 4.61
N GLU A 49 -20.85 19.40 3.37
CA GLU A 49 -20.96 18.24 2.48
C GLU A 49 -19.58 17.70 2.10
N ARG A 50 -18.63 18.59 1.83
CA ARG A 50 -17.23 18.26 1.59
C ARG A 50 -16.60 17.57 2.81
N LEU A 51 -16.85 18.09 4.01
CA LEU A 51 -16.42 17.44 5.27
C LEU A 51 -17.01 16.05 5.41
N ARG A 52 -18.30 15.87 5.14
CA ARG A 52 -18.95 14.55 5.18
C ARG A 52 -18.28 13.58 4.21
N TYR A 53 -18.02 14.00 2.97
CA TYR A 53 -17.33 13.18 1.98
C TYR A 53 -15.94 12.74 2.45
N ILE A 54 -15.13 13.67 2.97
CA ILE A 54 -13.79 13.36 3.50
C ILE A 54 -13.88 12.32 4.62
N LEU A 55 -14.82 12.48 5.55
CA LEU A 55 -14.96 11.61 6.72
C LEU A 55 -15.45 10.20 6.34
N VAL A 56 -16.40 10.09 5.41
CA VAL A 56 -16.82 8.80 4.83
C VAL A 56 -15.64 8.11 4.16
N THR A 57 -14.93 8.82 3.29
CA THR A 57 -13.80 8.27 2.52
C THR A 57 -12.65 7.82 3.42
N GLN A 58 -12.38 8.54 4.51
CA GLN A 58 -11.40 8.11 5.52
C GLN A 58 -11.86 6.86 6.28
N ARG A 59 -13.12 6.82 6.72
CA ARG A 59 -13.68 5.70 7.50
C ARG A 59 -13.74 4.41 6.69
N ASP A 60 -14.18 4.49 5.45
CA ASP A 60 -14.52 3.31 4.65
C ASP A 60 -13.34 2.82 3.80
N ASN A 61 -12.42 3.71 3.40
CA ASN A 61 -11.35 3.40 2.43
C ASN A 61 -9.92 3.64 2.93
N TYR A 62 -9.71 4.19 4.13
CA TYR A 62 -8.38 4.47 4.70
C TYR A 62 -7.43 5.22 3.75
N LEU A 63 -7.97 6.14 2.93
CA LEU A 63 -7.18 6.84 1.92
C LEU A 63 -6.25 7.91 2.54
N PRO A 64 -5.02 8.06 2.02
CA PRO A 64 -4.15 9.18 2.36
C PRO A 64 -4.80 10.53 2.01
N LEU A 65 -4.57 11.55 2.84
CA LEU A 65 -5.15 12.90 2.66
C LEU A 65 -4.84 13.53 1.29
N LYS A 66 -3.67 13.19 0.72
CA LYS A 66 -3.29 13.65 -0.61
C LYS A 66 -4.27 13.17 -1.69
N VAL A 67 -4.66 11.91 -1.65
CA VAL A 67 -5.60 11.30 -2.61
C VAL A 67 -6.99 11.90 -2.47
N ILE A 68 -7.43 12.15 -1.23
CA ILE A 68 -8.72 12.81 -0.97
C ILE A 68 -8.74 14.24 -1.53
N ARG A 69 -7.62 14.98 -1.41
CA ARG A 69 -7.49 16.33 -1.98
C ARG A 69 -7.66 16.33 -3.50
N GLU A 70 -7.01 15.40 -4.19
CA GLU A 70 -7.10 15.25 -5.65
C GLU A 70 -8.53 14.90 -6.10
N GLN A 71 -9.23 14.03 -5.36
CA GLN A 71 -10.65 13.71 -5.64
C GLN A 71 -11.56 14.92 -5.51
N LEU A 72 -11.32 15.74 -4.49
CA LEU A 72 -12.10 16.93 -4.22
C LEU A 72 -11.86 18.04 -5.25
N GLU A 73 -10.61 18.23 -5.71
CA GLU A 73 -10.26 19.15 -6.79
C GLU A 73 -10.92 18.75 -8.12
N ALA A 74 -10.98 17.43 -8.40
CA ALA A 74 -11.69 16.91 -9.56
C ALA A 74 -13.20 17.21 -9.52
N MET A 75 -13.84 17.06 -8.34
CA MET A 75 -15.26 17.40 -8.14
C MET A 75 -15.55 18.89 -8.35
N ASP A 76 -14.68 19.78 -7.87
CA ASP A 76 -14.87 21.24 -7.97
C ASP A 76 -14.70 21.77 -9.40
N SER A 77 -13.86 21.12 -10.20
CA SER A 77 -13.58 21.53 -11.58
C SER A 77 -14.74 21.30 -12.56
N GLY A 78 -15.85 20.70 -12.12
CA GLY A 78 -16.99 20.35 -12.98
C GLY A 78 -16.65 19.25 -14.00
N ALA A 79 -15.45 18.68 -13.95
CA ALA A 79 -15.16 17.43 -14.61
C ALA A 79 -16.00 16.37 -13.91
N VAL A 80 -17.14 16.02 -14.53
CA VAL A 80 -17.86 14.77 -14.23
C VAL A 80 -16.88 13.66 -14.55
N THR A 81 -16.03 13.35 -13.58
CA THR A 81 -15.30 12.10 -13.61
C THR A 81 -16.40 11.07 -13.38
N PRO A 82 -16.67 10.18 -14.35
CA PRO A 82 -17.57 9.07 -14.10
C PRO A 82 -17.10 8.44 -12.80
N ILE A 83 -18.01 8.11 -11.88
CA ILE A 83 -17.75 7.37 -10.63
C ILE A 83 -16.44 6.62 -10.81
N SER A 84 -15.34 7.11 -10.24
CA SER A 84 -14.01 6.60 -10.60
C SER A 84 -13.91 5.16 -10.09
N ARG A 85 -14.41 4.23 -10.90
CA ARG A 85 -13.84 2.91 -11.05
C ARG A 85 -12.42 3.17 -11.57
N GLY A 86 -11.46 3.31 -10.66
CA GLY A 86 -10.03 3.34 -11.00
C GLY A 86 -9.58 4.54 -11.81
N SER A 87 -9.18 5.60 -11.13
CA SER A 87 -8.12 6.48 -11.61
C SER A 87 -7.52 7.09 -10.34
N ASP A 88 -6.53 6.47 -9.71
CA ASP A 88 -5.40 5.84 -10.38
C ASP A 88 -5.60 4.38 -10.82
N ASN A 89 -5.41 4.11 -12.12
CA ASN A 89 -5.00 2.78 -12.59
C ASN A 89 -3.57 2.42 -12.13
N ALA A 90 -3.00 3.21 -11.21
CA ALA A 90 -1.72 2.88 -10.62
C ALA A 90 -1.90 1.69 -9.67
N PRO A 91 -0.98 0.70 -9.75
CA PRO A 91 -0.95 -0.38 -8.78
C PRO A 91 -0.82 0.17 -7.34
N LEU A 92 -1.43 -0.54 -6.37
CA LEU A 92 -1.29 -0.28 -4.94
C LEU A 92 0.17 -0.24 -4.47
N ILE A 93 1.05 -0.97 -5.16
CA ILE A 93 2.50 -0.96 -4.95
C ILE A 93 3.17 -0.34 -6.16
N SER A 94 4.10 0.59 -5.96
CA SER A 94 4.84 1.20 -7.05
C SER A 94 5.82 0.21 -7.70
N PRO A 95 6.03 0.26 -9.03
CA PRO A 95 7.05 -0.55 -9.71
C PRO A 95 8.45 -0.41 -9.12
N GLU A 96 8.80 0.78 -8.60
CA GLU A 96 10.10 1.04 -7.99
C GLU A 96 10.38 0.17 -6.76
N SER A 97 9.34 -0.31 -6.07
CA SER A 97 9.47 -1.23 -4.94
C SER A 97 9.98 -2.62 -5.34
N PHE A 98 9.96 -2.95 -6.64
CA PHE A 98 10.47 -4.21 -7.18
C PHE A 98 11.83 -4.04 -7.89
N ARG A 99 12.48 -2.87 -7.75
CA ARG A 99 13.86 -2.72 -8.18
C ARG A 99 14.73 -3.67 -7.38
N THR A 100 15.73 -4.26 -8.05
CA THR A 100 16.71 -5.13 -7.41
C THR A 100 17.35 -4.38 -6.23
N SER A 101 17.21 -4.93 -5.03
CA SER A 101 17.85 -4.41 -3.82
C SER A 101 19.36 -4.34 -4.00
N VAL A 102 19.99 -3.31 -3.41
CA VAL A 102 21.46 -3.17 -3.42
C VAL A 102 22.07 -4.44 -2.84
N VAL A 103 23.07 -5.01 -3.54
CA VAL A 103 23.78 -6.22 -3.11
C VAL A 103 24.46 -5.97 -1.76
N THR A 104 23.78 -6.32 -0.68
CA THR A 104 24.35 -6.49 0.65
C THR A 104 24.71 -7.95 0.83
N ARG A 105 25.96 -8.23 1.20
CA ARG A 105 26.39 -9.57 1.61
C ARG A 105 26.21 -9.69 3.10
N LEU A 106 25.22 -10.46 3.53
CA LEU A 106 24.90 -10.70 4.93
C LEU A 106 25.14 -12.16 5.26
N SER A 107 25.76 -12.43 6.40
CA SER A 107 25.82 -13.76 6.98
C SER A 107 24.53 -14.10 7.74
N ASP A 108 24.39 -15.35 8.15
CA ASP A 108 23.26 -15.88 8.93
C ASP A 108 23.05 -15.05 10.22
N SER A 109 24.14 -14.72 10.90
CA SER A 109 24.14 -13.92 12.13
C SER A 109 23.81 -12.45 11.86
N ASP A 110 24.23 -11.89 10.72
CA ASP A 110 23.82 -10.55 10.30
C ASP A 110 22.32 -10.48 10.02
N VAL A 111 21.76 -11.51 9.37
CA VAL A 111 20.33 -11.62 9.10
C VAL A 111 19.55 -11.72 10.40
N ALA A 112 19.97 -12.59 11.32
CA ALA A 112 19.36 -12.76 12.64
C ALA A 112 19.35 -11.44 13.43
N ALA A 113 20.50 -10.76 13.49
CA ALA A 113 20.64 -9.49 14.20
C ALA A 113 19.74 -8.39 13.61
N ARG A 114 19.66 -8.28 12.28
CA ARG A 114 18.84 -7.24 11.62
C ARG A 114 17.36 -7.54 11.67
N ALA A 115 16.95 -8.80 11.56
CA ALA A 115 15.57 -9.22 11.69
C ALA A 115 15.10 -9.27 13.16
N GLN A 116 16.02 -9.14 14.13
CA GLN A 116 15.78 -9.24 15.57
C GLN A 116 15.22 -10.61 15.97
N VAL A 117 15.79 -11.67 15.40
CA VAL A 117 15.40 -13.07 15.62
C VAL A 117 16.61 -13.90 16.01
N SER A 118 16.39 -15.14 16.43
CA SER A 118 17.47 -16.08 16.73
C SER A 118 18.08 -16.69 15.46
N GLU A 119 19.37 -17.06 15.51
CA GLU A 119 20.04 -17.75 14.39
C GLU A 119 19.35 -19.08 14.04
N SER A 120 18.81 -19.79 15.04
CA SER A 120 18.05 -21.03 14.81
C SER A 120 16.78 -20.81 13.97
N GLU A 121 16.11 -19.66 14.11
CA GLU A 121 14.94 -19.33 13.29
C GLU A 121 15.34 -19.01 11.85
N VAL A 122 16.47 -18.34 11.66
CA VAL A 122 17.04 -18.11 10.32
C VAL A 122 17.37 -19.44 9.66
N SER A 123 18.04 -20.36 10.36
CA SER A 123 18.33 -21.70 9.84
C SER A 123 17.06 -22.50 9.51
N GLU A 124 16.04 -22.49 10.38
CA GLU A 124 14.76 -23.18 10.13
C GLU A 124 14.09 -22.65 8.85
N LEU A 125 14.06 -21.32 8.66
CA LEU A 125 13.47 -20.69 7.48
C LEU A 125 14.30 -20.94 6.20
N ALA A 126 15.62 -21.02 6.31
CA ALA A 126 16.51 -21.38 5.21
C ALA A 126 16.34 -22.87 4.80
N GLU A 127 16.25 -23.79 5.76
CA GLU A 127 15.97 -25.21 5.52
C GLU A 127 14.58 -25.42 4.91
N ALA A 128 13.60 -24.63 5.36
CA ALA A 128 12.28 -24.58 4.75
C ALA A 128 12.29 -23.95 3.33
N GLY A 129 13.38 -23.31 2.95
CA GLY A 129 13.62 -22.71 1.64
C GLY A 129 12.90 -21.38 1.42
N LEU A 130 12.52 -20.68 2.49
CA LEU A 130 11.92 -19.33 2.40
C LEU A 130 12.97 -18.29 1.99
N ILE A 131 14.18 -18.43 2.53
CA ILE A 131 15.36 -17.66 2.15
C ILE A 131 16.43 -18.61 1.63
N ARG A 132 17.31 -18.13 0.76
CA ARG A 132 18.42 -18.92 0.24
C ARG A 132 19.65 -18.04 0.05
N PRO A 133 20.82 -18.47 0.55
CA PRO A 133 22.03 -17.75 0.28
C PRO A 133 22.38 -17.83 -1.21
N ASP A 134 23.12 -16.83 -1.69
CA ASP A 134 23.69 -16.82 -3.03
C ASP A 134 24.77 -17.90 -3.21
N SER A 135 25.38 -17.97 -4.41
CA SER A 135 26.45 -18.92 -4.70
C SER A 135 27.69 -18.77 -3.81
N SER A 136 27.85 -17.62 -3.15
CA SER A 136 28.94 -17.32 -2.23
C SER A 136 28.55 -17.52 -0.75
N GLY A 137 27.33 -18.00 -0.48
CA GLY A 137 26.86 -18.26 0.88
C GLY A 137 26.26 -17.04 1.58
N PHE A 138 25.98 -15.93 0.89
CA PHE A 138 25.48 -14.70 1.51
C PHE A 138 24.00 -14.45 1.24
N PHE A 139 23.34 -13.82 2.22
CA PHE A 139 21.97 -13.31 2.14
C PHE A 139 21.93 -11.82 1.81
N THR A 140 20.74 -11.36 1.45
CA THR A 140 20.44 -9.98 1.03
C THR A 140 19.53 -9.27 2.03
N ALA A 141 19.31 -7.96 1.83
CA ALA A 141 18.34 -7.21 2.62
C ALA A 141 16.90 -7.73 2.47
N ASP A 142 16.56 -8.32 1.33
CA ASP A 142 15.22 -8.90 1.10
C ASP A 142 15.03 -10.16 1.95
N ASP A 143 16.08 -10.97 2.13
CA ASP A 143 16.04 -12.14 3.03
C ASP A 143 15.75 -11.74 4.48
N VAL A 144 16.31 -10.61 4.93
CA VAL A 144 16.01 -10.04 6.26
C VAL A 144 14.52 -9.70 6.39
N GLN A 145 13.93 -9.08 5.36
CA GLN A 145 12.51 -8.75 5.34
C GLN A 145 11.63 -10.01 5.34
N VAL A 146 11.99 -11.01 4.55
CA VAL A 146 11.30 -12.30 4.50
C VAL A 146 11.33 -12.97 5.88
N VAL A 147 12.48 -13.02 6.54
CA VAL A 147 12.61 -13.58 7.89
C VAL A 147 11.76 -12.83 8.91
N SER A 148 11.86 -11.50 8.94
CA SER A 148 11.12 -10.69 9.90
C SER A 148 9.60 -10.87 9.75
N VAL A 149 9.08 -10.86 8.52
CA VAL A 149 7.65 -11.06 8.26
C VAL A 149 7.23 -12.50 8.55
N ALA A 150 8.06 -13.50 8.21
CA ALA A 150 7.77 -14.90 8.49
C ALA A 150 7.66 -15.18 9.99
N VAL A 151 8.54 -14.61 10.82
CA VAL A 151 8.47 -14.75 12.27
C VAL A 151 7.23 -14.06 12.84
N GLN A 152 6.89 -12.85 12.40
CA GLN A 152 5.65 -12.18 12.79
C GLN A 152 4.41 -13.02 12.45
N LEU A 153 4.38 -13.64 11.25
CA LEU A 153 3.27 -14.54 10.88
C LEU A 153 3.20 -15.78 11.79
N LYS A 154 4.35 -16.33 12.24
CA LYS A 154 4.37 -17.44 13.22
C LYS A 154 3.71 -17.04 14.54
N GLU A 155 3.84 -15.79 14.98
CA GLU A 155 3.16 -15.28 16.19
C GLU A 155 1.62 -15.30 16.04
N PHE A 156 1.10 -15.16 14.82
CA PHE A 156 -0.32 -15.30 14.51
C PHE A 156 -0.76 -16.76 14.21
N GLY A 157 0.12 -17.74 14.46
CA GLY A 157 -0.19 -19.17 14.32
C GLY A 157 0.10 -19.77 12.94
N PHE A 158 0.78 -19.05 12.04
CA PHE A 158 1.20 -19.61 10.75
C PHE A 158 2.41 -20.54 10.94
N ASP A 159 2.23 -21.82 10.70
CA ASP A 159 3.35 -22.77 10.67
C ASP A 159 4.16 -22.72 9.35
N VAL A 160 5.27 -23.45 9.33
CA VAL A 160 6.18 -23.57 8.18
C VAL A 160 5.47 -24.07 6.91
N ARG A 161 4.41 -24.87 7.02
CA ARG A 161 3.67 -25.38 5.84
C ARG A 161 2.90 -24.26 5.16
N HIS A 162 2.28 -23.37 5.93
CA HIS A 162 1.61 -22.18 5.41
C HIS A 162 2.61 -21.25 4.72
N LEU A 163 3.75 -21.01 5.36
CA LEU A 163 4.83 -20.18 4.78
C LEU A 163 5.35 -20.77 3.45
N LYS A 164 5.56 -22.10 3.39
CA LYS A 164 5.94 -22.79 2.14
C LYS A 164 4.87 -22.64 1.06
N SER A 165 3.58 -22.64 1.42
CA SER A 165 2.48 -22.42 0.48
C SER A 165 2.53 -21.00 -0.12
N LEU A 166 2.75 -19.98 0.70
CA LEU A 166 2.92 -18.59 0.26
C LEU A 166 4.13 -18.43 -0.65
N ARG A 167 5.27 -19.04 -0.30
CA ARG A 167 6.47 -19.08 -1.13
C ARG A 167 6.22 -19.73 -2.49
N ASN A 168 5.51 -20.86 -2.51
CA ASN A 168 5.16 -21.56 -3.76
C ASN A 168 4.29 -20.69 -4.66
N LEU A 169 3.35 -19.94 -4.08
CA LEU A 169 2.53 -18.99 -4.83
C LEU A 169 3.37 -17.85 -5.42
N ALA A 170 4.25 -17.25 -4.62
CA ALA A 170 5.17 -16.20 -5.08
C ALA A 170 6.08 -16.70 -6.22
N SER A 171 6.63 -17.92 -6.12
CA SER A 171 7.44 -18.54 -7.17
C SER A 171 6.66 -18.68 -8.48
N ARG A 172 5.39 -19.10 -8.42
CA ARG A 172 4.54 -19.20 -9.62
C ARG A 172 4.26 -17.82 -10.24
N HIS A 173 4.07 -16.78 -9.44
CA HIS A 173 3.93 -15.42 -9.96
C HIS A 173 5.21 -14.95 -10.66
N ALA A 174 6.38 -15.19 -10.07
CA ALA A 174 7.66 -14.87 -10.69
C ALA A 174 7.86 -15.61 -12.03
N ASP A 175 7.49 -16.89 -12.10
CA ASP A 175 7.56 -17.67 -13.35
C ASP A 175 6.65 -17.09 -14.44
N LEU A 176 5.42 -16.67 -14.10
CA LEU A 176 4.50 -16.03 -15.05
C LEU A 176 5.05 -14.71 -15.58
N ILE A 177 5.58 -13.87 -14.69
CA ILE A 177 6.18 -12.58 -15.06
C ILE A 177 7.40 -12.80 -15.95
N SER A 178 8.28 -13.74 -15.59
CA SER A 178 9.47 -14.08 -16.38
C SER A 178 9.12 -14.55 -17.80
N ARG A 179 8.07 -15.37 -17.95
CA ARG A 179 7.60 -15.80 -19.28
C ARG A 179 7.10 -14.62 -20.12
N ALA A 180 6.41 -13.66 -19.51
CA ALA A 180 5.91 -12.47 -20.19
C ALA A 180 7.04 -11.51 -20.63
N THR A 181 8.13 -11.42 -19.86
CA THR A 181 9.25 -10.51 -20.15
C THR A 181 10.33 -11.12 -21.05
N THR A 182 10.42 -12.45 -21.13
CA THR A 182 11.43 -13.17 -21.92
C THR A 182 11.52 -12.73 -23.40
N PRO A 183 10.41 -12.52 -24.15
CA PRO A 183 10.50 -12.07 -25.54
C PRO A 183 11.15 -10.68 -25.68
N VAL A 184 10.87 -9.77 -24.76
CA VAL A 184 11.43 -8.40 -24.75
C VAL A 184 12.92 -8.45 -24.46
N ALA A 185 13.33 -9.28 -23.51
CA ALA A 185 14.73 -9.47 -23.13
C ALA A 185 15.59 -10.05 -24.26
N ARG A 186 15.00 -10.85 -25.17
CA ARG A 186 15.68 -11.48 -26.31
C ARG A 186 15.77 -10.60 -27.55
N SER A 187 15.16 -9.42 -27.56
CA SER A 187 15.23 -8.51 -28.70
C SER A 187 16.65 -7.98 -28.93
N GLN A 188 17.04 -7.72 -30.19
CA GLN A 188 18.42 -7.33 -30.55
C GLN A 188 18.80 -5.87 -30.22
N SER A 189 17.92 -5.11 -29.55
CA SER A 189 18.22 -3.71 -29.21
C SER A 189 19.17 -3.61 -28.01
N GLU A 190 20.02 -2.59 -27.99
CA GLU A 190 20.91 -2.27 -26.87
C GLU A 190 20.16 -2.06 -25.53
N SER A 191 18.90 -1.57 -25.59
CA SER A 191 18.03 -1.36 -24.43
C SER A 191 17.12 -2.55 -24.06
N ALA A 192 17.29 -3.73 -24.68
CA ALA A 192 16.37 -4.86 -24.51
C ALA A 192 16.30 -5.35 -23.05
N ARG A 193 17.45 -5.41 -22.37
CA ARG A 193 17.54 -5.85 -20.97
C ARG A 193 16.86 -4.86 -20.02
N GLN A 194 17.14 -3.57 -20.18
CA GLN A 194 16.53 -2.52 -19.37
C GLN A 194 15.00 -2.50 -19.53
N ARG A 195 14.50 -2.57 -20.77
CA ARG A 195 13.05 -2.62 -21.04
C ARG A 195 12.38 -3.86 -20.43
N ALA A 196 13.06 -5.01 -20.46
CA ALA A 196 12.56 -6.22 -19.83
C ALA A 196 12.51 -6.12 -18.29
N GLU A 197 13.49 -5.45 -17.69
CA GLU A 197 13.53 -5.19 -16.24
C GLU A 197 12.43 -4.21 -15.81
N GLU A 198 12.26 -3.10 -16.52
CA GLU A 198 11.18 -2.13 -16.28
C GLU A 198 9.81 -2.80 -16.42
N MET A 199 9.62 -3.62 -17.46
CA MET A 199 8.40 -4.40 -17.64
C MET A 199 8.19 -5.42 -16.51
N SER A 200 9.25 -6.08 -16.04
CA SER A 200 9.19 -7.01 -14.90
C SER A 200 8.73 -6.30 -13.63
N GLN A 201 9.26 -5.11 -13.34
CA GLN A 201 8.88 -4.28 -12.19
C GLN A 201 7.41 -3.86 -12.27
N GLN A 202 6.95 -3.41 -13.45
CA GLN A 202 5.56 -3.04 -13.68
C GLN A 202 4.60 -4.22 -13.49
N LEU A 203 4.92 -5.38 -14.06
CA LEU A 203 4.10 -6.58 -13.93
C LEU A 203 4.05 -7.07 -12.47
N SER A 204 5.16 -7.02 -11.76
CA SER A 204 5.22 -7.40 -10.34
C SER A 204 4.31 -6.51 -9.49
N ALA A 205 4.38 -5.19 -9.68
CA ALA A 205 3.51 -4.23 -9.03
C ALA A 205 2.02 -4.49 -9.29
N LEU A 206 1.64 -4.75 -10.54
CA LEU A 206 0.25 -5.06 -10.89
C LEU A 206 -0.22 -6.38 -10.27
N VAL A 207 0.58 -7.44 -10.33
CA VAL A 207 0.24 -8.76 -9.77
C VAL A 207 0.03 -8.68 -8.26
N VAL A 208 0.92 -8.01 -7.52
CA VAL A 208 0.75 -7.90 -6.06
C VAL A 208 -0.45 -7.02 -5.71
N SER A 209 -0.68 -5.94 -6.45
CA SER A 209 -1.84 -5.06 -6.25
C SER A 209 -3.16 -5.77 -6.52
N LEU A 210 -3.22 -6.60 -7.56
CA LEU A 210 -4.35 -7.46 -7.85
C LEU A 210 -4.62 -8.43 -6.69
N ASN A 211 -3.59 -9.15 -6.23
CA ASN A 211 -3.71 -10.10 -5.12
C ASN A 211 -4.18 -9.41 -3.83
N ALA A 212 -3.63 -8.26 -3.48
CA ALA A 212 -4.03 -7.50 -2.30
C ALA A 212 -5.50 -7.05 -2.38
N THR A 213 -5.96 -6.63 -3.56
CA THR A 213 -7.35 -6.23 -3.79
C THR A 213 -8.31 -7.42 -3.72
N MET A 214 -7.95 -8.55 -4.34
CA MET A 214 -8.72 -9.79 -4.28
C MET A 214 -8.83 -10.31 -2.86
N LEU A 215 -7.72 -10.35 -2.10
CA LEU A 215 -7.71 -10.78 -0.70
C LEU A 215 -8.63 -9.92 0.15
N ARG A 216 -8.56 -8.59 0.01
CA ARG A 216 -9.45 -7.65 0.72
C ARG A 216 -10.93 -7.93 0.40
N SER A 217 -11.25 -8.17 -0.87
CA SER A 217 -12.62 -8.48 -1.27
C SER A 217 -13.11 -9.80 -0.67
N MET A 218 -12.29 -10.85 -0.74
CA MET A 218 -12.65 -12.18 -0.21
C MET A 218 -12.84 -12.16 1.31
N LEU A 219 -11.95 -11.50 2.05
CA LEU A 219 -12.07 -11.37 3.51
C LEU A 219 -13.32 -10.57 3.92
N ARG A 220 -13.65 -9.51 3.18
CA ARG A 220 -14.90 -8.76 3.41
C ARG A 220 -16.12 -9.66 3.23
N ASP A 221 -16.10 -10.53 2.23
CA ASP A 221 -17.22 -11.44 1.96
C ASP A 221 -17.31 -12.56 3.02
N GLU A 222 -16.20 -13.01 3.60
CA GLU A 222 -16.19 -13.97 4.72
C GLU A 222 -16.67 -13.34 6.04
N LEU A 223 -16.26 -12.11 6.36
CA LEU A 223 -16.63 -11.43 7.60
C LEU A 223 -18.09 -10.94 7.64
N ASN A 224 -18.72 -10.77 6.47
CA ASN A 224 -20.12 -10.37 6.34
C ASN A 224 -21.09 -11.57 6.27
N ARG A 225 -20.59 -12.81 6.40
CA ARG A 225 -21.40 -14.03 6.52
C ARG A 225 -21.62 -14.40 7.98
#